data_AF-K0EW36-F1
#
_entry.id   AF-K0EW36-F1
#
_cell.length_a   1.000
_cell.length_b   1.000
_cell.length_c   1.000
_cell.angle_alpha   90.00
_cell.angle_beta   90.00
_cell.angle_gamma   90.00
#
_symmetry.space_group_name_H-M   'P 1'
#
loop_
_entity.id
_entity.type
_entity.pdbx_description
1 polymer ?
#
loop_
_entity_poly.entity_id
_entity_poly.type
_entity_poly.pdbx_seq_one_letter_code
_entity_poly.pdbx_strand_id
1 'polypeptide(L)'
;MSTSLEQLLAGLTPQPEKVTAYAADTYLLETVDQLDRLGVDAAKFAREHSLLLLKPDAIVARAVGPTLKWLAGNDFQVVAAFRVAVDRHLARALWYFAWNIASPERRTLADLLVGISDVLVLVVRGEDGQLPVSVRLTEAKGPTDPRKREAGQLRYLLGRHNYLLNLVHSPDDPADVLRELAIYLGEQRRAAVIAQAGTGEDRSAEALALTNGLYTQVPARSFDRADATEQILRDLARAGAPAPDDFDPQADDECARLLYAAWADGRELDPWSVIVLGSYVLPMRAGTQQQTLRPVSAEDWQEARP
;
A
#
# COMPACT_ATOMS: atom_id res chain seq x y z
N MET A 1 -17.83 29.73 11.31
CA MET A 1 -18.79 28.78 10.72
C MET A 1 -17.99 27.52 10.48
N SER A 2 -18.40 26.37 10.98
CA SER A 2 -17.73 25.11 10.62
C SER A 2 -17.89 24.93 9.12
N THR A 3 -16.78 24.86 8.38
CA THR A 3 -16.78 24.55 6.95
C THR A 3 -17.55 23.24 6.77
N SER A 4 -18.47 23.17 5.79
CA SER A 4 -19.19 21.91 5.59
C SER A 4 -18.21 20.81 5.17
N LEU A 5 -18.53 19.55 5.48
CA LEU A 5 -17.69 18.42 5.06
C LEU A 5 -17.45 18.39 3.54
N GLU A 6 -18.48 18.72 2.76
CA GLU A 6 -18.37 18.82 1.30
C GLU A 6 -17.40 19.93 0.87
N GLN A 7 -17.44 21.11 1.52
CA GLN A 7 -16.50 22.19 1.25
C GLN A 7 -15.08 21.82 1.66
N LEU A 8 -14.90 21.13 2.78
CA LEU A 8 -13.61 20.59 3.19
C LEU A 8 -13.07 19.62 2.13
N LEU A 9 -13.87 18.62 1.74
CA LEU A 9 -13.47 17.62 0.75
C LEU A 9 -13.18 18.22 -0.63
N ALA A 10 -13.96 19.21 -1.07
CA ALA A 10 -13.74 19.89 -2.34
C ALA A 10 -12.38 20.61 -2.40
N GLY A 11 -11.81 21.02 -1.26
CA GLY A 11 -10.46 21.57 -1.17
C GLY A 11 -9.35 20.52 -0.96
N LEU A 12 -9.70 19.25 -0.80
CA LEU A 12 -8.78 18.14 -0.47
C LEU A 12 -8.69 17.06 -1.54
N THR A 13 -9.51 17.13 -2.58
CA THR A 13 -9.39 16.26 -3.76
C THR A 13 -9.92 16.98 -5.01
N PRO A 14 -9.29 16.81 -6.18
CA PRO A 14 -9.77 17.38 -7.43
C PRO A 14 -10.94 16.57 -8.04
N GLN A 15 -11.34 15.44 -7.44
CA GLN A 15 -12.34 14.52 -7.99
C GLN A 15 -13.72 14.70 -7.33
N PRO A 16 -14.73 15.28 -8.01
CA PRO A 16 -16.08 15.44 -7.46
C PRO A 16 -16.74 14.12 -7.06
N GLU A 17 -16.45 13.03 -7.78
CA GLU A 17 -16.91 11.69 -7.45
C GLU A 17 -16.32 11.17 -6.12
N LYS A 18 -15.06 11.53 -5.82
CA LYS A 18 -14.43 11.21 -4.52
C LYS A 18 -15.04 12.05 -3.40
N VAL A 19 -15.32 13.35 -3.64
CA VAL A 19 -16.06 14.18 -2.67
C VAL A 19 -17.39 13.54 -2.31
N THR A 20 -18.16 13.12 -3.31
CA THR A 20 -19.47 12.48 -3.12
C THR A 20 -19.35 11.16 -2.35
N ALA A 21 -18.37 10.32 -2.73
CA ALA A 21 -18.16 9.03 -2.07
C ALA A 21 -17.69 9.19 -0.61
N TYR A 22 -16.81 10.15 -0.34
CA TYR A 22 -16.20 10.34 0.98
C TYR A 22 -17.08 11.12 1.95
N ALA A 23 -18.05 11.91 1.46
CA ALA A 23 -19.02 12.60 2.31
C ALA A 23 -19.81 11.67 3.26
N ALA A 24 -19.92 10.38 2.92
CA ALA A 24 -20.56 9.36 3.75
C ALA A 24 -19.61 8.19 4.13
N ASP A 25 -18.31 8.29 3.86
CA ASP A 25 -17.35 7.23 4.20
C ASP A 25 -17.01 7.28 5.69
N THR A 26 -17.29 6.18 6.40
CA THR A 26 -17.13 6.11 7.86
C THR A 26 -15.71 6.40 8.33
N TYR A 27 -14.67 5.99 7.57
CA TYR A 27 -13.29 6.18 7.97
C TYR A 27 -12.88 7.65 7.83
N LEU A 28 -13.37 8.32 6.78
CA LEU A 28 -13.18 9.77 6.66
C LEU A 28 -13.88 10.53 7.80
N LEU A 29 -15.16 10.24 8.05
CA LEU A 29 -15.94 10.88 9.10
C LEU A 29 -15.27 10.74 10.48
N GLU A 30 -14.82 9.52 10.80
CA GLU A 30 -14.11 9.24 12.05
C GLU A 30 -12.83 10.07 12.25
N THR A 31 -12.06 10.31 11.19
CA THR A 31 -10.86 11.13 11.28
C THR A 31 -11.21 12.62 11.40
N VAL A 32 -12.18 13.11 10.61
CA VAL A 32 -12.59 14.53 10.64
C VAL A 32 -13.20 14.89 12.00
N ASP A 33 -14.12 14.09 12.52
CA ASP A 33 -14.75 14.31 13.83
C ASP A 33 -13.71 14.26 14.96
N GLN A 34 -12.66 13.45 14.82
CA GLN A 34 -11.61 13.40 15.80
C GLN A 34 -10.68 14.62 15.72
N LEU A 35 -10.31 15.07 14.52
CA LEU A 35 -9.49 16.27 14.34
C LEU A 35 -10.18 17.51 14.90
N ASP A 36 -11.50 17.67 14.67
CA ASP A 36 -12.29 18.76 15.24
C ASP A 36 -12.27 18.76 16.78
N ARG A 37 -12.52 17.60 17.41
CA ARG A 37 -12.45 17.45 18.87
C ARG A 37 -11.05 17.71 19.44
N LEU A 38 -10.00 17.40 18.68
CA LEU A 38 -8.61 17.67 19.06
C LEU A 38 -8.18 19.12 18.76
N GLY A 39 -9.02 19.93 18.13
CA GLY A 39 -8.70 21.30 17.72
C GLY A 39 -7.64 21.38 16.63
N VAL A 40 -7.53 20.33 15.79
CA VAL A 40 -6.58 20.27 14.67
C VAL A 40 -7.32 20.60 13.38
N ASP A 41 -6.82 21.59 12.64
CA ASP A 41 -7.34 21.92 11.32
C ASP A 41 -7.12 20.76 10.35
N ALA A 42 -8.21 20.11 9.95
CA ALA A 42 -8.16 18.91 9.10
C ALA A 42 -7.60 19.21 7.70
N ALA A 43 -7.92 20.37 7.13
CA ALA A 43 -7.44 20.74 5.80
C ALA A 43 -5.92 20.95 5.83
N LYS A 44 -5.45 21.74 6.81
CA LYS A 44 -4.02 21.97 7.00
C LYS A 44 -3.27 20.67 7.29
N PHE A 45 -3.78 19.86 8.21
CA PHE A 45 -3.17 18.58 8.56
C PHE A 45 -3.02 17.67 7.32
N ALA A 46 -4.09 17.50 6.55
CA ALA A 46 -4.10 16.62 5.38
C ALA A 46 -3.22 17.12 4.22
N ARG A 47 -2.96 18.42 4.13
CA ARG A 47 -2.09 18.99 3.09
C ARG A 47 -0.61 18.96 3.45
N GLU A 48 -0.28 19.14 4.73
CA GLU A 48 1.10 19.11 5.24
C GLU A 48 1.61 17.70 5.58
N HIS A 49 0.71 16.69 5.60
CA HIS A 49 1.06 15.31 5.94
C HIS A 49 0.60 14.32 4.87
N SER A 50 1.29 13.19 4.81
CA SER A 50 0.87 11.99 4.10
C SER A 50 1.17 10.76 4.94
N LEU A 51 0.70 9.62 4.48
CA LEU A 51 1.11 8.31 4.99
C LEU A 51 2.04 7.63 3.98
N LEU A 52 2.93 6.78 4.47
CA LEU A 52 3.66 5.81 3.66
C LEU A 52 3.59 4.45 4.32
N LEU A 53 2.78 3.56 3.73
CA LEU A 53 2.67 2.16 4.09
C LEU A 53 3.82 1.38 3.44
N LEU A 54 4.68 0.78 4.26
CA LEU A 54 5.58 -0.29 3.86
C LEU A 54 4.87 -1.62 4.06
N LYS A 55 4.43 -2.19 2.93
CA LYS A 55 3.64 -3.43 2.87
C LYS A 55 4.48 -4.66 3.27
N PRO A 56 3.88 -5.84 3.45
CA PRO A 56 4.62 -7.04 3.84
C PRO A 56 5.77 -7.38 2.88
N ASP A 57 5.61 -7.12 1.58
CA ASP A 57 6.68 -7.28 0.58
C ASP A 57 7.85 -6.30 0.80
N ALA A 58 7.63 -5.07 1.30
CA ALA A 58 8.73 -4.20 1.71
C ALA A 58 9.50 -4.74 2.93
N ILE A 59 8.82 -5.45 3.84
CA ILE A 59 9.45 -6.05 5.01
C ILE A 59 10.34 -7.23 4.61
N VAL A 60 9.84 -8.07 3.71
CA VAL A 60 10.60 -9.18 3.11
C VAL A 60 11.81 -8.65 2.31
N ALA A 61 11.63 -7.57 1.55
CA ALA A 61 12.69 -6.94 0.75
C ALA A 61 13.73 -6.15 1.56
N ARG A 62 13.58 -6.04 2.89
CA ARG A 62 14.42 -5.20 3.76
C ARG A 62 14.45 -3.72 3.32
N ALA A 63 13.32 -3.22 2.82
CA ALA A 63 13.22 -1.93 2.15
C ALA A 63 13.07 -0.71 3.08
N VAL A 64 12.95 -0.89 4.40
CA VAL A 64 12.67 0.23 5.31
C VAL A 64 13.85 1.19 5.39
N GLY A 65 15.07 0.69 5.62
CA GLY A 65 16.28 1.52 5.68
C GLY A 65 16.50 2.36 4.41
N PRO A 66 16.47 1.74 3.21
CA PRO A 66 16.51 2.49 1.95
C PRO A 66 15.38 3.51 1.79
N THR A 67 14.17 3.19 2.23
CA THR A 67 13.02 4.12 2.19
C THR A 67 13.23 5.33 3.08
N LEU A 68 13.68 5.14 4.32
CA LEU A 68 13.96 6.24 5.25
C LEU A 68 15.06 7.17 4.72
N LYS A 69 16.14 6.59 4.17
CA LYS A 69 17.21 7.37 3.53
C LYS A 69 16.69 8.15 2.32
N TRP A 70 15.81 7.55 1.52
CA TRP A 70 15.20 8.22 0.37
C TRP A 70 14.30 9.37 0.79
N LEU A 71 13.45 9.19 1.82
CA LEU A 71 12.58 10.26 2.35
C LEU A 71 13.41 11.47 2.80
N ALA A 72 14.43 11.23 3.62
CA ALA A 72 15.33 12.28 4.11
C ALA A 72 16.06 13.02 2.98
N GLY A 73 16.37 12.34 1.87
CA GLY A 73 17.00 12.94 0.70
C GLY A 73 16.04 13.64 -0.28
N ASN A 74 14.73 13.60 -0.03
CA ASN A 74 13.69 14.17 -0.91
C ASN A 74 12.74 15.11 -0.15
N ASP A 75 13.25 15.79 0.88
CA ASP A 75 12.51 16.81 1.66
C ASP A 75 11.20 16.28 2.27
N PHE A 76 11.28 15.06 2.81
CA PHE A 76 10.22 14.43 3.57
C PHE A 76 10.75 14.02 4.95
N GLN A 77 10.03 14.40 6.00
CA GLN A 77 10.36 14.06 7.38
C GLN A 77 9.38 13.04 7.93
N VAL A 78 9.87 12.00 8.60
CA VAL A 78 9.03 11.05 9.34
C VAL A 78 8.68 11.67 10.69
N VAL A 79 7.40 11.93 10.95
CA VAL A 79 6.92 12.57 12.19
C VAL A 79 6.13 11.64 13.11
N ALA A 80 5.77 10.46 12.62
CA ALA A 80 5.31 9.34 13.43
C ALA A 80 5.57 8.02 12.68
N ALA A 81 5.68 6.92 13.42
CA ALA A 81 5.80 5.59 12.85
C ALA A 81 5.05 4.59 13.73
N PHE A 82 4.32 3.66 13.10
CA PHE A 82 3.56 2.66 13.84
C PHE A 82 3.43 1.35 13.07
N ARG A 83 3.50 0.25 13.81
CA ARG A 83 3.23 -1.11 13.32
C ARG A 83 1.72 -1.37 13.32
N VAL A 84 1.21 -1.98 12.25
CA VAL A 84 -0.20 -2.37 12.12
C VAL A 84 -0.28 -3.85 11.77
N ALA A 85 -1.01 -4.61 12.58
CA ALA A 85 -1.43 -5.95 12.21
C ALA A 85 -2.47 -5.84 11.09
N VAL A 86 -2.24 -6.53 9.99
CA VAL A 86 -3.10 -6.47 8.81
C VAL A 86 -3.84 -7.78 8.62
N ASP A 87 -5.04 -7.67 8.09
CA ASP A 87 -5.84 -8.80 7.66
C ASP A 87 -6.52 -8.47 6.33
N ARG A 88 -7.31 -9.42 5.82
CA ARG A 88 -8.06 -9.21 4.59
C ARG A 88 -9.04 -8.03 4.70
N HIS A 89 -9.60 -7.75 5.87
CA HIS A 89 -10.59 -6.68 6.05
C HIS A 89 -9.96 -5.31 5.93
N LEU A 90 -8.78 -5.11 6.53
CA LEU A 90 -7.99 -3.89 6.35
C LEU A 90 -7.64 -3.69 4.88
N ALA A 91 -7.20 -4.75 4.18
CA ALA A 91 -6.96 -4.65 2.73
C ALA A 91 -8.25 -4.34 1.93
N ARG A 92 -9.40 -4.90 2.31
CA ARG A 92 -10.69 -4.56 1.68
C ARG A 92 -11.07 -3.10 1.91
N ALA A 93 -10.86 -2.54 3.10
CA ALA A 93 -11.15 -1.16 3.41
C ALA A 93 -10.23 -0.18 2.67
N LEU A 94 -8.91 -0.45 2.69
CA LEU A 94 -7.90 0.43 2.08
C LEU A 94 -8.14 0.62 0.59
N TRP A 95 -8.34 -0.49 -0.14
CA TRP A 95 -8.54 -0.46 -1.61
C TRP A 95 -10.00 -0.65 -2.03
N TYR A 96 -10.98 -0.30 -1.17
CA TYR A 96 -12.41 -0.50 -1.41
C TYR A 96 -12.85 -0.06 -2.82
N PHE A 97 -12.46 1.15 -3.21
CA PHE A 97 -12.81 1.76 -4.50
C PHE A 97 -11.98 1.26 -5.71
N ALA A 98 -11.02 0.36 -5.48
CA ALA A 98 -10.17 -0.22 -6.53
C ALA A 98 -10.36 -1.74 -6.69
N TRP A 99 -11.07 -2.41 -5.77
CA TRP A 99 -11.30 -3.86 -5.83
C TRP A 99 -12.24 -4.28 -6.96
N ASN A 100 -13.06 -3.38 -7.50
CA ASN A 100 -14.00 -3.65 -8.59
C ASN A 100 -13.30 -4.10 -9.89
N ILE A 101 -12.05 -3.70 -10.10
CA ILE A 101 -11.24 -4.13 -11.26
C ILE A 101 -10.27 -5.26 -10.92
N ALA A 102 -10.19 -5.71 -9.67
CA ALA A 102 -9.30 -6.82 -9.32
C ALA A 102 -9.92 -8.15 -9.76
N SER A 103 -9.10 -9.03 -10.32
CA SER A 103 -9.49 -10.42 -10.53
C SER A 103 -9.68 -11.16 -9.19
N PRO A 104 -10.40 -12.30 -9.17
CA PRO A 104 -10.44 -13.18 -8.00
C PRO A 104 -9.03 -13.58 -7.54
N GLU A 105 -8.14 -13.88 -8.46
CA GLU A 105 -6.76 -14.28 -8.21
C GLU A 105 -5.98 -13.16 -7.52
N ARG A 106 -6.10 -11.91 -7.99
CA ARG A 106 -5.46 -10.76 -7.34
C ARG A 106 -5.93 -10.59 -5.90
N ARG A 107 -7.21 -10.83 -5.62
CA ARG A 107 -7.75 -10.80 -4.24
C ARG A 107 -7.16 -11.92 -3.39
N THR A 108 -7.08 -13.14 -3.91
CA THR A 108 -6.45 -14.27 -3.23
C THR A 108 -4.98 -13.99 -2.91
N LEU A 109 -4.19 -13.50 -3.87
CA LEU A 109 -2.78 -13.18 -3.63
C LEU A 109 -2.60 -12.01 -2.65
N ALA A 110 -3.50 -11.02 -2.67
CA ALA A 110 -3.49 -9.94 -1.68
C ALA A 110 -3.79 -10.46 -0.27
N ASP A 111 -4.72 -11.41 -0.13
CA ASP A 111 -5.05 -12.05 1.15
C ASP A 111 -3.88 -12.90 1.67
N LEU A 112 -3.15 -13.58 0.79
CA LEU A 112 -1.89 -14.25 1.15
C LEU A 112 -0.83 -13.22 1.59
N LEU A 113 -0.70 -12.11 0.86
CA LEU A 113 0.33 -11.10 1.13
C LEU A 113 0.15 -10.45 2.50
N VAL A 114 -1.08 -10.11 2.92
CA VAL A 114 -1.33 -9.58 4.26
C VAL A 114 -1.01 -10.59 5.36
N GLY A 115 -1.08 -11.89 5.08
CA GLY A 115 -0.69 -12.94 6.03
C GLY A 115 0.82 -13.10 6.24
N ILE A 116 1.67 -12.45 5.42
CA ILE A 116 3.14 -12.62 5.51
C ILE A 116 3.74 -11.87 6.69
N SER A 117 3.22 -10.67 6.98
CA SER A 117 3.78 -9.77 7.97
C SER A 117 2.78 -8.69 8.34
N ASP A 118 2.91 -8.18 9.57
CA ASP A 118 2.43 -6.84 9.90
C ASP A 118 3.11 -5.80 9.01
N VAL A 119 2.51 -4.62 8.91
CA VAL A 119 3.05 -3.52 8.11
C VAL A 119 3.65 -2.43 8.99
N LEU A 120 4.53 -1.64 8.40
CA LEU A 120 5.01 -0.39 9.00
C LEU A 120 4.34 0.77 8.25
N VAL A 121 3.68 1.67 8.99
CA VAL A 121 3.14 2.91 8.43
C VAL A 121 3.92 4.08 9.02
N LEU A 122 4.35 4.97 8.14
CA LEU A 122 4.99 6.23 8.49
C LEU A 122 3.99 7.37 8.28
N VAL A 123 3.94 8.33 9.20
CA VAL A 123 3.40 9.66 8.90
C VAL A 123 4.55 10.52 8.42
N VAL A 124 4.39 11.06 7.22
CA VAL A 124 5.39 11.84 6.52
C VAL A 124 4.91 13.28 6.44
N ARG A 125 5.76 14.23 6.80
CA ARG A 125 5.54 15.67 6.69
C ARG A 125 6.40 16.26 5.59
N GLY A 126 5.92 17.33 4.97
CA GLY A 126 6.69 18.20 4.09
C GLY A 126 6.06 19.59 3.98
N GLU A 127 6.62 20.43 3.13
CA GLU A 127 6.03 21.72 2.78
C GLU A 127 4.73 21.53 1.98
N ASP A 128 3.66 22.22 2.39
CA ASP A 128 2.44 22.41 1.57
C ASP A 128 2.71 23.52 0.54
N GLY A 129 3.22 23.11 -0.62
CA GLY A 129 3.59 24.01 -1.71
C GLY A 129 2.57 24.00 -2.84
N GLN A 130 3.06 23.96 -4.09
CA GLN A 130 2.20 23.83 -5.27
C GLN A 130 1.38 22.54 -5.27
N LEU A 131 1.93 21.48 -4.67
CA LEU A 131 1.28 20.20 -4.47
C LEU A 131 1.25 19.91 -2.97
N PRO A 132 0.12 19.42 -2.42
CA PRO A 132 0.09 18.85 -1.08
C PRO A 132 1.09 17.70 -0.95
N VAL A 133 1.47 17.41 0.29
CA VAL A 133 2.50 16.42 0.61
C VAL A 133 2.15 15.02 0.09
N SER A 134 0.88 14.60 0.15
CA SER A 134 0.43 13.30 -0.36
C SER A 134 0.56 13.17 -1.88
N VAL A 135 0.16 14.21 -2.62
CA VAL A 135 0.28 14.24 -4.10
C VAL A 135 1.75 14.23 -4.51
N ARG A 136 2.58 15.08 -3.88
CA ARG A 136 4.03 15.14 -4.14
C ARG A 136 4.72 13.82 -3.81
N LEU A 137 4.37 13.19 -2.68
CA LEU A 137 4.92 11.90 -2.28
C LEU A 137 4.48 10.79 -3.24
N THR A 138 3.23 10.78 -3.69
CA THR A 138 2.73 9.78 -4.64
C THR A 138 3.41 9.88 -6.01
N GLU A 139 3.65 11.10 -6.50
CA GLU A 139 4.41 11.34 -7.73
C GLU A 139 5.86 10.84 -7.58
N ALA A 140 6.55 11.25 -6.50
CA ALA A 140 7.94 10.88 -6.24
C ALA A 140 8.10 9.38 -5.86
N LYS A 141 7.07 8.75 -5.32
CA LYS A 141 6.99 7.30 -5.08
C LYS A 141 7.13 6.52 -6.39
N GLY A 142 6.55 7.05 -7.46
CA GLY A 142 6.56 6.47 -8.81
C GLY A 142 5.50 5.40 -9.02
N PRO A 143 5.31 4.97 -10.27
CA PRO A 143 4.19 4.12 -10.67
C PRO A 143 4.34 2.67 -10.23
N THR A 144 3.19 2.00 -10.14
CA THR A 144 3.13 0.58 -9.78
C THR A 144 3.72 -0.31 -10.87
N ASP A 145 3.52 0.02 -12.15
CA ASP A 145 4.12 -0.70 -13.28
C ASP A 145 5.65 -0.48 -13.31
N PRO A 146 6.47 -1.53 -13.11
CA PRO A 146 7.94 -1.40 -13.07
C PRO A 146 8.54 -0.76 -14.33
N ARG A 147 7.90 -0.92 -15.49
CA ARG A 147 8.39 -0.40 -16.77
C ARG A 147 8.26 1.12 -16.88
N LYS A 148 7.39 1.73 -16.06
CA LYS A 148 7.16 3.17 -16.01
C LYS A 148 7.95 3.87 -14.90
N ARG A 149 8.71 3.13 -14.09
CA ARG A 149 9.46 3.70 -12.96
C ARG A 149 10.73 4.38 -13.46
N GLU A 150 10.97 5.59 -12.98
CA GLU A 150 12.06 6.47 -13.40
C GLU A 150 13.12 6.62 -12.31
N ALA A 151 14.36 6.88 -12.71
CA ALA A 151 15.46 7.07 -11.78
C ALA A 151 15.17 8.25 -10.84
N GLY A 152 15.48 8.10 -9.55
CA GLY A 152 15.14 9.06 -8.51
C GLY A 152 13.83 8.75 -7.78
N GLN A 153 12.89 8.03 -8.39
CA GLN A 153 11.65 7.62 -7.71
C GLN A 153 11.90 6.50 -6.68
N LEU A 154 11.12 6.50 -5.59
CA LEU A 154 11.26 5.52 -4.52
C LEU A 154 11.13 4.07 -5.04
N ARG A 155 10.10 3.77 -5.83
CA ARG A 155 9.92 2.42 -6.38
C ARG A 155 11.00 2.02 -7.39
N TYR A 156 11.69 2.97 -8.02
CA TYR A 156 12.86 2.63 -8.84
C TYR A 156 14.02 2.18 -7.95
N LEU A 157 14.30 2.93 -6.87
CA LEU A 157 15.34 2.61 -5.91
C LEU A 157 15.13 1.23 -5.26
N LEU A 158 13.90 0.94 -4.85
CA LEU A 158 13.61 -0.28 -4.10
C LEU A 158 13.58 -1.57 -4.95
N GLY A 159 13.55 -1.45 -6.28
CA GLY A 159 13.61 -2.59 -7.20
C GLY A 159 12.41 -2.67 -8.15
N ARG A 160 12.51 -3.53 -9.17
CA ARG A 160 11.55 -3.63 -10.29
C ARG A 160 10.90 -5.02 -10.37
N HIS A 161 10.32 -5.50 -9.28
CA HIS A 161 9.76 -6.86 -9.20
C HIS A 161 8.56 -7.06 -10.14
N ASN A 162 7.36 -6.61 -9.75
CA ASN A 162 6.18 -6.65 -10.61
C ASN A 162 5.10 -5.67 -10.10
N TYR A 163 3.90 -5.75 -10.68
CA TYR A 163 2.78 -4.86 -10.37
C TYR A 163 2.20 -5.09 -8.96
N LEU A 164 2.09 -6.34 -8.50
CA LEU A 164 1.55 -6.66 -7.16
C LEU A 164 2.60 -6.37 -6.06
N LEU A 165 3.83 -6.83 -6.30
CA LEU A 165 4.98 -6.69 -5.41
C LEU A 165 5.67 -5.33 -5.61
N ASN A 166 4.93 -4.26 -5.29
CA ASN A 166 5.33 -2.86 -5.47
C ASN A 166 5.76 -2.15 -4.16
N LEU A 167 5.94 -2.92 -3.07
CA LEU A 167 6.56 -2.60 -1.79
C LEU A 167 5.86 -1.54 -0.93
N VAL A 168 5.48 -0.40 -1.50
CA VAL A 168 4.96 0.75 -0.75
C VAL A 168 3.64 1.27 -1.32
N HIS A 169 2.82 1.83 -0.43
CA HIS A 169 1.57 2.54 -0.74
C HIS A 169 1.56 3.90 -0.03
N SER A 170 0.96 4.91 -0.64
CA SER A 170 0.69 6.20 -0.01
C SER A 170 -0.66 6.71 -0.51
N PRO A 171 -1.38 7.50 0.29
CA PRO A 171 -2.55 8.26 -0.13
C PRO A 171 -2.26 9.04 -1.41
N ASP A 172 -3.19 9.06 -2.37
CA ASP A 172 -2.98 9.77 -3.64
C ASP A 172 -3.24 11.27 -3.49
N ASP A 173 -4.09 11.68 -2.53
CA ASP A 173 -4.43 13.08 -2.24
C ASP A 173 -4.71 13.31 -0.73
N PRO A 174 -4.89 14.56 -0.28
CA PRO A 174 -5.21 14.88 1.12
C PRO A 174 -6.50 14.22 1.65
N ALA A 175 -7.53 14.05 0.83
CA ALA A 175 -8.75 13.35 1.24
C ALA A 175 -8.46 11.89 1.61
N ASP A 176 -7.61 11.21 0.86
CA ASP A 176 -7.14 9.86 1.16
C ASP A 176 -6.32 9.81 2.46
N VAL A 177 -5.53 10.84 2.79
CA VAL A 177 -4.78 10.91 4.07
C VAL A 177 -5.73 10.81 5.26
N LEU A 178 -6.83 11.58 5.22
CA LEU A 178 -7.84 11.58 6.28
C LEU A 178 -8.54 10.22 6.38
N ARG A 179 -8.95 9.65 5.25
CA ARG A 179 -9.62 8.35 5.21
C ARG A 179 -8.72 7.22 5.71
N GLU A 180 -7.49 7.15 5.23
CA GLU A 180 -6.59 6.03 5.52
C GLU A 180 -6.12 6.01 6.98
N LEU A 181 -6.03 7.16 7.66
CA LEU A 181 -5.69 7.21 9.09
C LEU A 181 -6.64 6.37 9.96
N ALA A 182 -7.95 6.46 9.76
CA ALA A 182 -8.92 5.67 10.50
C ALA A 182 -8.98 4.21 10.05
N ILE A 183 -8.60 3.90 8.81
CA ILE A 183 -8.46 2.51 8.35
C ILE A 183 -7.35 1.80 9.12
N TYR A 184 -6.22 2.47 9.35
CA TYR A 184 -5.09 1.87 10.06
C TYR A 184 -5.25 1.88 11.59
N LEU A 185 -5.92 2.88 12.14
CA LEU A 185 -5.88 3.19 13.57
C LEU A 185 -7.27 3.39 14.15
N GLY A 186 -7.57 2.61 15.20
CA GLY A 186 -8.65 2.93 16.12
C GLY A 186 -8.42 4.25 16.84
N GLU A 187 -9.49 4.84 17.34
CA GLU A 187 -9.55 6.23 17.82
C GLU A 187 -8.39 6.63 18.75
N GLN A 188 -8.09 5.84 19.80
CA GLN A 188 -7.05 6.19 20.77
C GLN A 188 -5.64 6.23 20.13
N ARG A 189 -5.28 5.23 19.30
CA ARG A 189 -3.97 5.24 18.62
C ARG A 189 -3.91 6.35 17.58
N ARG A 190 -5.02 6.63 16.90
CA ARG A 190 -5.13 7.72 15.92
C ARG A 190 -4.89 9.09 16.57
N ALA A 191 -5.49 9.36 17.73
CA ALA A 191 -5.22 10.58 18.51
C ALA A 191 -3.74 10.72 18.89
N ALA A 192 -3.11 9.65 19.36
CA ALA A 192 -1.70 9.66 19.72
C ALA A 192 -0.79 9.96 18.50
N VAL A 193 -1.10 9.36 17.35
CA VAL A 193 -0.36 9.60 16.09
C VAL A 193 -0.57 11.03 15.58
N ILE A 194 -1.79 11.57 15.65
CA ILE A 194 -2.08 12.97 15.29
C ILE A 194 -1.29 13.92 16.20
N ALA A 195 -1.28 13.67 17.52
CA ALA A 195 -0.53 14.48 18.47
C ALA A 195 0.98 14.41 18.21
N GLN A 196 1.53 13.22 17.91
CA GLN A 196 2.93 13.05 17.52
C GLN A 196 3.29 13.80 16.24
N ALA A 197 2.47 13.66 15.19
CA ALA A 197 2.69 14.38 13.94
C ALA A 197 2.70 15.91 14.16
N GLY A 198 1.83 16.40 15.06
CA GLY A 198 1.75 17.81 15.44
C GLY A 198 2.99 18.37 16.13
N THR A 199 3.86 17.55 16.73
CA THR A 199 5.12 18.06 17.32
C THR A 199 6.15 18.40 16.24
N GLY A 200 6.06 17.77 15.06
CA GLY A 200 7.02 17.94 13.98
C GLY A 200 8.41 17.37 14.27
N GLU A 201 8.56 16.57 15.32
CA GLU A 201 9.84 15.93 15.67
C GLU A 201 10.17 14.81 14.68
N ASP A 202 11.46 14.62 14.38
CA ASP A 202 11.91 13.50 13.55
C ASP A 202 11.84 12.19 14.34
N ARG A 203 11.01 11.27 13.84
CA ARG A 203 10.76 9.94 14.42
C ARG A 203 11.36 8.81 13.58
N SER A 204 12.33 9.10 12.69
CA SER A 204 13.03 8.08 11.89
C SER A 204 13.71 7.01 12.75
N ALA A 205 14.23 7.37 13.92
CA ALA A 205 14.82 6.41 14.86
C ALA A 205 13.78 5.41 15.40
N GLU A 206 12.55 5.86 15.64
CA GLU A 206 11.45 4.98 16.08
C GLU A 206 10.98 4.06 14.97
N ALA A 207 10.94 4.55 13.73
CA ALA A 207 10.67 3.73 12.56
C ALA A 207 11.71 2.59 12.43
N LEU A 208 13.00 2.89 12.65
CA LEU A 208 14.07 1.87 12.68
C LEU A 208 13.91 0.88 13.85
N ALA A 209 13.50 1.34 15.03
CA ALA A 209 13.26 0.45 16.17
C ALA A 209 12.12 -0.54 15.90
N LEU A 210 11.00 -0.08 15.34
CA LEU A 210 9.88 -0.94 14.91
C LEU A 210 10.31 -1.94 13.83
N THR A 211 11.18 -1.50 12.93
CA THR A 211 11.72 -2.33 11.84
C THR A 211 12.48 -3.54 12.36
N ASN A 212 13.30 -3.39 13.41
CA ASN A 212 14.06 -4.50 13.98
C ASN A 212 13.12 -5.63 14.46
N GLY A 213 11.97 -5.28 15.05
CA GLY A 213 10.95 -6.25 15.46
C GLY A 213 10.33 -6.98 14.26
N LEU A 214 10.01 -6.26 13.18
CA LEU A 214 9.47 -6.85 11.95
C LEU A 214 10.51 -7.77 11.26
N TYR A 215 11.76 -7.33 11.14
CA TYR A 215 12.81 -8.09 10.46
C TYR A 215 13.25 -9.34 11.20
N THR A 216 13.13 -9.36 12.52
CA THR A 216 13.39 -10.55 13.33
C THR A 216 12.33 -11.63 13.11
N GLN A 217 11.08 -11.24 12.87
CA GLN A 217 9.94 -12.15 12.71
C GLN A 217 9.76 -12.63 11.26
N VAL A 218 10.17 -11.82 10.29
CA VAL A 218 9.92 -12.07 8.87
C VAL A 218 11.25 -12.25 8.16
N PRO A 219 11.58 -13.44 7.63
CA PRO A 219 12.83 -13.64 6.90
C PRO A 219 12.85 -12.85 5.58
N ALA A 220 14.04 -12.48 5.13
CA ALA A 220 14.22 -12.02 3.76
C ALA A 220 14.04 -13.20 2.80
N ARG A 221 13.38 -12.97 1.66
CA ARG A 221 13.05 -14.03 0.69
C ARG A 221 13.22 -13.52 -0.74
N SER A 222 13.43 -14.45 -1.67
CA SER A 222 13.59 -14.14 -3.09
C SER A 222 12.28 -13.69 -3.72
N PHE A 223 12.37 -12.74 -4.66
CA PHE A 223 11.27 -12.28 -5.50
C PHE A 223 11.37 -12.88 -6.92
N ASP A 224 12.31 -13.81 -7.11
CA ASP A 224 12.56 -14.46 -8.39
C ASP A 224 11.48 -15.52 -8.68
N ARG A 225 11.01 -15.52 -9.94
CA ARG A 225 10.02 -16.46 -10.43
C ARG A 225 10.52 -17.91 -10.34
N ALA A 226 11.78 -18.16 -10.70
CA ALA A 226 12.36 -19.49 -10.72
C ALA A 226 12.44 -20.09 -9.32
N ASP A 227 12.92 -19.31 -8.34
CA ASP A 227 13.00 -19.74 -6.94
C ASP A 227 11.60 -20.10 -6.38
N ALA A 228 10.61 -19.27 -6.68
CA ALA A 228 9.22 -19.51 -6.27
C ALA A 228 8.64 -20.77 -6.93
N THR A 229 8.90 -20.96 -8.23
CA THR A 229 8.44 -22.14 -8.97
C THR A 229 9.07 -23.41 -8.40
N GLU A 230 10.39 -23.41 -8.19
CA GLU A 230 11.10 -24.55 -7.62
C GLU A 230 10.56 -24.92 -6.24
N GLN A 231 10.30 -23.93 -5.38
CA GLN A 231 9.73 -24.18 -4.06
C GLN A 231 8.33 -24.80 -4.13
N ILE A 232 7.45 -24.30 -5.02
CA ILE A 232 6.11 -24.87 -5.23
C ILE A 232 6.19 -26.31 -5.72
N LEU A 233 7.08 -26.62 -6.66
CA LEU A 233 7.28 -27.99 -7.16
C LEU A 233 7.72 -28.94 -6.04
N ARG A 234 8.62 -28.49 -5.16
CA ARG A 234 9.02 -29.28 -3.98
C ARG A 234 7.86 -29.51 -3.02
N ASP A 235 7.04 -28.49 -2.75
CA ASP A 235 5.89 -28.62 -1.84
C ASP A 235 4.84 -29.60 -2.39
N LEU A 236 4.57 -29.53 -3.69
CA LEU A 236 3.70 -30.46 -4.41
C LEU A 236 4.21 -31.91 -4.38
N ALA A 237 5.51 -32.11 -4.64
CA ALA A 237 6.13 -33.44 -4.56
C ALA A 237 6.05 -34.02 -3.13
N ARG A 238 6.29 -33.21 -2.10
CA ARG A 238 6.13 -33.63 -0.69
C ARG A 238 4.68 -33.97 -0.34
N ALA A 239 3.72 -33.29 -0.95
CA ALA A 239 2.29 -33.58 -0.81
C ALA A 239 1.82 -34.78 -1.64
N GLY A 240 2.73 -35.51 -2.32
CA GLY A 240 2.41 -36.69 -3.11
C GLY A 240 1.70 -36.40 -4.43
N ALA A 241 1.77 -35.16 -4.92
CA ALA A 241 1.21 -34.75 -6.20
C ALA A 241 2.23 -33.92 -6.99
N PRO A 242 3.35 -34.53 -7.40
CA PRO A 242 4.36 -33.83 -8.19
C PRO A 242 3.74 -33.26 -9.47
N ALA A 243 4.34 -32.19 -10.00
CA ALA A 243 3.99 -31.70 -11.32
C ALA A 243 4.24 -32.80 -12.39
N PRO A 244 3.55 -32.74 -13.54
CA PRO A 244 3.81 -33.63 -14.67
C PRO A 244 5.28 -33.64 -15.09
N ASP A 245 5.77 -34.77 -15.59
CA ASP A 245 7.17 -34.93 -16.03
C ASP A 245 7.55 -33.98 -17.18
N ASP A 246 6.57 -33.55 -17.97
CA ASP A 246 6.70 -32.63 -19.10
C ASP A 246 6.38 -31.16 -18.77
N PHE A 247 6.18 -30.83 -17.49
CA PHE A 247 5.89 -29.46 -17.04
C PHE A 247 7.00 -28.47 -17.42
N ASP A 248 6.63 -27.38 -18.09
CA ASP A 248 7.53 -26.27 -18.42
C ASP A 248 7.39 -25.12 -17.38
N PRO A 249 8.39 -24.90 -16.50
CA PRO A 249 8.36 -23.82 -15.51
C PRO A 249 8.40 -22.42 -16.13
N GLN A 250 8.74 -22.29 -17.42
CA GLN A 250 8.75 -21.01 -18.14
C GLN A 250 7.41 -20.70 -18.82
N ALA A 251 6.53 -21.69 -18.99
CA ALA A 251 5.20 -21.48 -19.56
C ALA A 251 4.23 -20.92 -18.52
N ASP A 252 3.81 -19.66 -18.70
CA ASP A 252 2.94 -18.95 -17.75
C ASP A 252 1.59 -19.66 -17.56
N ASP A 253 1.01 -20.20 -18.63
CA ASP A 253 -0.28 -20.90 -18.56
C ASP A 253 -0.18 -22.25 -17.85
N GLU A 254 0.96 -22.95 -17.95
CA GLU A 254 1.22 -24.17 -17.16
C GLU A 254 1.39 -23.84 -15.68
N CYS A 255 2.18 -22.83 -15.35
CA CYS A 255 2.34 -22.35 -13.98
C CYS A 255 0.99 -21.91 -13.36
N ALA A 256 0.16 -21.20 -14.13
CA ALA A 256 -1.17 -20.80 -13.69
C ALA A 256 -2.08 -22.01 -13.44
N ARG A 257 -2.12 -22.98 -14.37
CA ARG A 257 -2.87 -24.24 -14.22
C ARG A 257 -2.42 -25.02 -12.98
N LEU A 258 -1.12 -25.07 -12.71
CA LEU A 258 -0.56 -25.70 -11.51
C LEU A 258 -1.09 -25.05 -10.22
N LEU A 259 -1.08 -23.72 -10.14
CA LEU A 259 -1.62 -22.98 -8.99
C LEU A 259 -3.14 -23.18 -8.82
N TYR A 260 -3.91 -23.14 -9.92
CA TYR A 260 -5.35 -23.39 -9.86
C TYR A 260 -5.67 -24.80 -9.39
N ALA A 261 -4.96 -25.82 -9.87
CA ALA A 261 -5.13 -27.19 -9.43
C ALA A 261 -4.80 -27.34 -7.93
N ALA A 262 -3.71 -26.73 -7.47
CA ALA A 262 -3.34 -26.75 -6.06
C ALA A 262 -4.39 -26.10 -5.16
N TRP A 263 -4.98 -24.97 -5.58
CA TRP A 263 -6.07 -24.33 -4.84
C TRP A 263 -7.37 -25.14 -4.85
N ALA A 264 -7.73 -25.74 -5.99
CA ALA A 264 -8.93 -26.58 -6.10
C ALA A 264 -8.86 -27.79 -5.16
N ASP A 265 -7.67 -28.36 -5.01
CA ASP A 265 -7.39 -29.50 -4.14
C ASP A 265 -7.13 -29.10 -2.67
N GLY A 266 -7.14 -27.80 -2.34
CA GLY A 266 -6.87 -27.30 -1.00
C GLY A 266 -5.45 -27.59 -0.50
N ARG A 267 -4.47 -27.64 -1.40
CA ARG A 267 -3.07 -27.97 -1.06
C ARG A 267 -2.40 -26.82 -0.34
N GLU A 268 -1.68 -27.17 0.72
CA GLU A 268 -0.81 -26.22 1.42
C GLU A 268 0.48 -26.03 0.63
N LEU A 269 0.68 -24.84 0.10
CA LEU A 269 1.91 -24.38 -0.56
C LEU A 269 2.51 -23.25 0.24
N ASP A 270 3.82 -23.05 0.14
CA ASP A 270 4.47 -21.88 0.73
C ASP A 270 3.82 -20.56 0.22
N PRO A 271 3.22 -19.74 1.12
CA PRO A 271 2.41 -18.59 0.70
C PRO A 271 3.20 -17.55 -0.10
N TRP A 272 4.47 -17.32 0.25
CA TRP A 272 5.31 -16.35 -0.43
C TRP A 272 5.60 -16.78 -1.88
N SER A 273 5.93 -18.05 -2.09
CA SER A 273 6.19 -18.59 -3.42
C SER A 273 4.94 -18.53 -4.29
N VAL A 274 3.76 -18.79 -3.73
CA VAL A 274 2.48 -18.60 -4.43
C VAL A 274 2.24 -17.13 -4.80
N ILE A 275 2.53 -16.19 -3.90
CA ILE A 275 2.44 -14.75 -4.19
C ILE A 275 3.37 -14.38 -5.34
N VAL A 276 4.65 -14.78 -5.26
CA VAL A 276 5.66 -14.43 -6.26
C VAL A 276 5.28 -15.03 -7.61
N LEU A 277 5.11 -16.35 -7.73
CA LEU A 277 4.76 -16.99 -9.01
C LEU A 277 3.41 -16.46 -9.53
N GLY A 278 2.39 -16.42 -8.67
CA GLY A 278 1.06 -15.96 -9.03
C GLY A 278 1.06 -14.52 -9.54
N SER A 279 1.91 -13.65 -9.01
CA SER A 279 2.02 -12.26 -9.48
C SER A 279 2.61 -12.11 -10.89
N TYR A 280 3.27 -13.15 -11.42
CA TYR A 280 3.73 -13.20 -12.81
C TYR A 280 2.69 -13.82 -13.75
N VAL A 281 2.05 -14.92 -13.32
CA VAL A 281 1.31 -15.81 -14.25
C VAL A 281 -0.21 -15.71 -14.15
N LEU A 282 -0.75 -15.17 -13.06
CA LEU A 282 -2.20 -15.07 -12.86
C LEU A 282 -2.74 -13.72 -13.36
N PRO A 283 -4.00 -13.67 -13.84
CA PRO A 283 -4.61 -12.40 -14.19
C PRO A 283 -4.71 -11.50 -12.96
N MET A 284 -4.29 -10.24 -13.08
CA MET A 284 -4.38 -9.26 -11.99
C MET A 284 -5.61 -8.35 -12.08
N ARG A 285 -6.25 -8.28 -13.25
CA ARG A 285 -7.36 -7.39 -13.55
C ARG A 285 -8.56 -8.17 -14.09
N ALA A 286 -9.75 -7.79 -13.64
CA ALA A 286 -11.02 -8.21 -14.23
C ALA A 286 -11.56 -7.11 -15.15
N GLY A 287 -11.80 -7.46 -16.42
CA GLY A 287 -12.41 -6.57 -17.40
C GLY A 287 -11.59 -5.32 -17.75
N THR A 288 -12.22 -4.41 -18.49
CA THR A 288 -11.61 -3.17 -19.00
C THR A 288 -12.13 -1.91 -18.29
N GLN A 289 -13.13 -2.05 -17.42
CA GLN A 289 -13.73 -0.95 -16.65
C GLN A 289 -12.72 -0.23 -15.76
N GLN A 290 -12.96 1.04 -15.44
CA GLN A 290 -12.09 1.80 -14.54
C GLN A 290 -12.33 1.44 -13.06
N GLN A 291 -11.40 1.86 -12.19
CA GLN A 291 -11.62 1.79 -10.74
C GLN A 291 -12.85 2.64 -10.38
N THR A 292 -13.56 2.27 -9.31
CA THR A 292 -14.73 3.04 -8.84
C THR A 292 -14.34 4.49 -8.55
N LEU A 293 -13.17 4.69 -7.92
CA LEU A 293 -12.49 5.98 -7.86
C LEU A 293 -11.09 5.77 -8.42
N ARG A 294 -10.69 6.59 -9.40
CA ARG A 294 -9.37 6.48 -10.02
C ARG A 294 -8.31 7.17 -9.15
N PRO A 295 -7.02 6.75 -9.22
CA PRO A 295 -5.94 7.47 -8.55
C PRO A 295 -5.89 8.94 -9.00
N VAL A 296 -5.57 9.84 -8.07
CA VAL A 296 -5.31 11.25 -8.36
C VAL A 296 -3.85 11.42 -8.73
N SER A 297 -3.59 12.09 -9.86
CA SER A 297 -2.23 12.46 -10.28
C SER A 297 -1.90 13.90 -9.90
N ALA A 298 -0.61 14.24 -9.96
CA ALA A 298 -0.17 15.63 -9.81
C ALA A 298 -0.76 16.55 -10.90
N GLU A 299 -0.95 16.04 -12.11
CA GLU A 299 -1.59 16.76 -13.23
C GLU A 299 -3.05 17.08 -12.89
N ASP A 300 -3.84 16.09 -12.45
CA ASP A 300 -5.23 16.30 -12.02
C ASP A 300 -5.34 17.41 -10.95
N TRP A 301 -4.41 17.42 -9.99
CA TRP A 301 -4.37 18.43 -8.92
C TRP A 301 -4.06 19.84 -9.45
N GLN A 302 -3.08 19.96 -10.35
CA GLN A 302 -2.64 21.25 -10.91
C GLN A 302 -3.67 21.86 -11.85
N GLU A 303 -4.44 21.04 -12.57
CA GLU A 303 -5.52 21.47 -13.45
C GLU A 303 -6.72 21.97 -12.66
N ALA A 304 -7.15 21.20 -11.66
CA ALA A 304 -8.34 21.52 -10.88
C ALA A 304 -8.12 22.66 -9.89
N ARG A 305 -6.92 22.74 -9.29
CA ARG A 305 -6.54 23.70 -8.23
C ARG A 305 -7.63 23.85 -7.15
N PRO A 306 -7.97 22.74 -6.46
CA PRO A 306 -8.98 22.76 -5.40
C PRO A 306 -8.61 23.72 -4.26
#